data_AF-A0A522X547-F1
#
_entry.id   AF-A0A522X547-F1
#
_cell.length_a   1.000
_cell.length_b   1.000
_cell.length_c   1.000
_cell.angle_alpha   90.00
_cell.angle_beta   90.00
_cell.angle_gamma   90.00
#
_symmetry.space_group_name_H-M   'P 1'
#
loop_
_entity.id
_entity.type
_entity.pdbx_description
1 polymer ?
#
loop_
_entity_poly.entity_id
_entity_poly.type
_entity_poly.pdbx_seq_one_letter_code
_entity_poly.pdbx_strand_id
1 'polypeptide(L)' 'TINQNSSIRVAVGAGVSWKSPMGPVAVDFGFPVMKETYDEEELFRFSFGTRF' A
#
# COMPACT_ATOMS: atom_id res chain seq x y z
N THR A 1 -17.62 3.47 18.78
CA THR A 1 -18.16 2.23 18.22
C THR A 1 -17.22 1.74 17.15
N ILE A 2 -16.53 0.62 17.36
CA ILE A 2 -15.67 0.04 16.31
C ILE A 2 -16.65 -0.65 15.34
N ASN A 3 -16.93 -0.03 14.19
CA ASN A 3 -17.74 -0.65 13.15
C ASN A 3 -16.91 -1.75 12.47
N GLN A 4 -17.07 -2.99 12.93
CA GLN A 4 -16.54 -4.16 12.22
C GLN A 4 -17.58 -4.62 11.21
N ASN A 5 -17.65 -3.93 10.07
CA ASN A 5 -18.34 -4.46 8.91
C ASN A 5 -17.42 -5.51 8.26
N SER A 6 -17.92 -6.72 8.00
CA SER A 6 -17.19 -7.81 7.33
C SER A 6 -16.97 -7.55 5.83
N SER A 7 -16.82 -6.29 5.44
CA SER A 7 -16.69 -5.84 4.05
C SER A 7 -15.29 -6.17 3.52
N ILE A 8 -15.24 -6.75 2.34
CA ILE A 8 -13.98 -7.10 1.66
C ILE A 8 -13.39 -5.82 1.07
N ARG A 9 -12.10 -5.59 1.33
CA ARG A 9 -11.34 -4.49 0.74
C ARG A 9 -10.46 -5.03 -0.37
N VAL A 10 -10.57 -4.43 -1.55
CA VAL A 10 -9.84 -4.86 -2.75
C VAL A 10 -9.18 -3.64 -3.34
N ALA A 11 -7.89 -3.77 -3.67
CA ALA A 11 -7.13 -2.74 -4.38
C ALA A 11 -6.39 -3.37 -5.55
N VAL A 12 -6.20 -2.58 -6.60
CA VAL A 12 -5.39 -2.95 -7.77
C VAL A 12 -4.27 -1.93 -7.93
N GLY A 13 -3.08 -2.39 -8.29
CA GLY A 13 -1.92 -1.53 -8.32
C GLY A 13 -0.75 -2.12 -9.09
N ALA A 14 0.27 -1.29 -9.26
CA ALA A 14 1.55 -1.68 -9.84
C ALA A 14 2.67 -1.18 -8.94
N GLY A 15 3.71 -2.00 -8.80
CA GLY A 15 4.88 -1.68 -7.99
C GLY A 15 6.16 -2.01 -8.73
N VAL A 16 7.18 -1.21 -8.47
CA VAL A 16 8.56 -1.46 -8.92
C VAL A 16 9.45 -1.52 -7.70
N SER A 17 10.21 -2.60 -7.59
CA SER A 17 11.26 -2.73 -6.59
C SER A 17 12.60 -2.96 -7.26
N TRP A 18 13.64 -2.32 -6.72
CA TRP A 18 14.99 -2.45 -7.22
C TRP A 18 16.01 -2.38 -6.09
N LYS A 19 17.18 -3.00 -6.32
CA LYS A 19 18.31 -2.91 -5.40
C LYS A 19 19.13 -1.68 -5.76
N SER A 20 19.08 -0.64 -4.94
CA SER A 20 19.94 0.54 -5.09
C SER A 20 21.28 0.35 -4.34
N PRO A 21 22.30 1.18 -4.62
CA PRO A 21 23.57 1.17 -3.86
C PRO A 21 23.39 1.41 -2.36
N MET A 22 22.29 2.04 -1.95
CA MET A 22 22.00 2.39 -0.57
C MET A 22 21.01 1.42 0.10
N GLY A 23 20.56 0.37 -0.59
CA GLY A 23 19.61 -0.63 -0.09
C GLY A 23 18.43 -0.90 -1.04
N PRO A 24 17.58 -1.90 -0.75
CA PRO A 24 16.33 -2.12 -1.48
C PRO A 24 15.42 -0.89 -1.42
N VAL A 25 14.87 -0.56 -2.59
CA VAL A 25 13.86 0.49 -2.78
C VAL A 25 12.64 -0.16 -3.40
N ALA A 26 11.45 0.18 -2.89
CA ALA A 26 10.21 -0.20 -3.52
C ALA A 26 9.25 1.00 -3.57
N VAL A 27 8.60 1.11 -4.73
CA VAL A 27 7.58 2.10 -5.02
C VAL A 27 6.34 1.37 -5.47
N ASP A 28 5.24 1.54 -4.74
CA ASP A 28 3.96 0.93 -5.05
C ASP A 28 2.91 2.02 -5.28
N PHE A 29 2.13 1.88 -6.35
CA PHE A 29 0.95 2.68 -6.62
C PHE A 29 -0.27 1.77 -6.63
N GLY A 30 -1.25 2.06 -5.79
CA GLY A 30 -2.44 1.25 -5.62
C GLY A 30 -3.70 2.10 -5.60
N PHE A 31 -4.74 1.63 -6.28
CA PHE A 31 -6.06 2.23 -6.24
C PHE A 31 -7.04 1.25 -5.59
N PRO A 32 -7.72 1.65 -4.49
CA PRO A 32 -8.75 0.82 -3.88
C PRO A 32 -9.97 0.75 -4.80
N VAL A 33 -10.37 -0.47 -5.15
CA VAL A 33 -11.57 -0.77 -5.95
C VAL A 33 -12.78 -0.99 -5.04
N MET A 34 -12.57 -1.58 -3.86
CA MET A 34 -13.58 -1.72 -2.81
C MET A 34 -13.03 -1.13 -1.52
N LYS A 35 -13.64 -0.02 -1.08
CA LYS A 35 -13.34 0.70 0.16
C LYS A 35 -14.61 1.09 0.88
N GLU A 36 -14.53 1.24 2.17
CA GLU A 36 -15.60 1.84 2.97
C GLU A 36 -15.37 3.36 3.13
N THR A 37 -16.43 4.10 3.44
CA THR A 37 -16.37 5.57 3.60
C THR A 37 -15.50 6.04 4.76
N TYR A 38 -15.17 5.13 5.68
CA TYR A 38 -14.31 5.36 6.83
C TYR A 38 -12.89 4.81 6.65
N ASP A 39 -12.57 4.20 5.50
CA ASP A 39 -11.21 3.73 5.21
C ASP A 39 -10.33 4.89 4.74
N GLU A 40 -9.09 4.95 5.22
CA GLU A 40 -8.08 5.88 4.72
C GLU A 40 -7.42 5.33 3.45
N GLU A 41 -7.26 6.17 2.43
CA GLU A 41 -6.68 5.78 1.14
C GLU A 41 -5.19 6.09 1.08
N GLU A 42 -4.36 5.08 0.84
CA GLU A 42 -2.93 5.24 0.53
C GLU A 42 -2.68 4.90 -0.95
N LEU A 43 -2.63 5.92 -1.79
CA LEU A 43 -2.48 5.76 -3.25
C LEU A 43 -1.02 5.51 -3.69
N PHE A 44 -0.07 5.93 -2.85
CA PHE A 44 1.35 5.86 -3.13
C PHE A 44 2.11 5.43 -1.89
N ARG A 45 2.94 4.41 -2.04
CA ARG A 45 3.81 3.91 -0.98
C ARG A 45 5.25 3.88 -1.46
N PHE A 46 6.12 4.54 -0.69
CA PHE A 46 7.56 4.49 -0.87
C PHE A 46 8.18 3.78 0.32
N SER A 47 8.98 2.75 0.06
CA SER A 47 9.78 2.09 1.08
C SER A 47 11.25 2.07 0.70
N PHE A 48 12.09 2.40 1.68
CA PHE A 48 13.53 2.40 1.57
C PHE A 48 14.09 1.76 2.83
N GLY A 49 14.82 0.66 2.68
CA GLY A 49 15.28 -0.14 3.81
C GLY A 49 16.78 -0.47 3.75
N THR A 50 17.47 -0.29 4.87
CA THR A 50 18.76 -0.95 5.18
C THR A 50 18.65 -1.92 6.35
N ARG A 51 17.43 -2.20 6.84
CA ARG A 51 17.21 -2.96 8.07
C ARG A 51 17.27 -4.46 7.78
N PHE A 52 18.39 -5.07 8.20
CA PHE A 52 18.49 -6.49 8.54
C PHE A 52 17.80 -6.76 9.87
#